data_AF-A0A916DAB2-F1
#
_entry.id   AF-A0A916DAB2-F1
#
_cell.length_a   1.000
_cell.length_b   1.000
_cell.length_c   1.000
_cell.angle_alpha   90.00
_cell.angle_beta   90.00
_cell.angle_gamma   90.00
#
_symmetry.space_group_name_H-M   'P 1'
#
loop_
_entity.id
_entity.type
_entity.pdbx_description
1 polymer ?
#
loop_
_entity_poly.entity_id
_entity_poly.type
_entity_poly.pdbx_seq_one_letter_code
_entity_poly.pdbx_strand_id
1 'polypeptide(L)'
;MECARTWLPRIRAGVWRGCVVAGVLWFAGSAAGQDAKISEAAMRTCAKECHQEIFNHKVMHGPALSDCGACHVQGNPADHKFYLIKPKNELCKRCHELPHSGTEHVPVREGQCVQCHDPHGSEYRRMLVADPKRELCLKCHQKNFEGQKFVHGPVAVGACIVCHQPHSSPQPKLLVQEPRALCLTCHAEVAEKAEAAGMHKHGALDDGCTQCHDPHASSHKFQLREQAPELCLSCHREKFQEMVGNAKVVHGAVTVENGCTGCHEPHGSRLASLQRDTQPGLCLSCHDKTFKTADGSELANMSQLLQQNPDHHGPIRDGMCTACHSAHAGDHFRLLVEDYPPQFYAPFDMGTFKLCFKCHIPDLVLKPSGQGLTQFRDGDRNLHYLHVNQEKGRTCRACHEVHASKRPSHVREAVPFGTGGWLLEINFQATQEGGSCAPGCHQAKEYSRRTLLPPIKGTLKPSEGTP
;
A
#
# COMPACT_ATOMS: atom_id res chain seq x y z
N MET A 1 32.63 12.35 25.46
CA MET A 1 32.73 11.52 26.69
C MET A 1 31.59 10.51 26.61
N GLU A 2 31.68 9.58 25.66
CA GLU A 2 32.12 8.19 25.87
C GLU A 2 31.21 7.41 26.83
N CYS A 3 30.38 6.55 26.25
CA CYS A 3 29.61 5.57 26.99
C CYS A 3 29.75 4.20 26.31
N ALA A 4 30.12 3.23 27.14
CA ALA A 4 29.86 1.80 27.04
C ALA A 4 30.58 0.95 25.97
N ARG A 5 31.65 0.29 26.45
CA ARG A 5 31.94 -1.12 26.16
C ARG A 5 30.70 -1.97 26.46
N THR A 6 30.40 -2.99 25.62
CA THR A 6 30.11 -4.36 26.12
C THR A 6 29.95 -5.42 25.02
N TRP A 7 30.85 -6.43 25.06
CA TRP A 7 30.66 -7.88 24.85
C TRP A 7 30.49 -8.52 23.45
N LEU A 8 31.54 -9.26 23.05
CA LEU A 8 31.57 -10.39 22.09
C LEU A 8 31.47 -11.73 22.86
N PRO A 9 30.87 -12.80 22.30
CA PRO A 9 31.06 -14.15 22.80
C PRO A 9 32.15 -14.94 22.04
N ARG A 10 32.75 -15.85 22.80
CA ARG A 10 33.83 -16.80 22.50
C ARG A 10 33.38 -17.90 21.53
N ILE A 11 34.22 -18.28 20.57
CA ILE A 11 34.21 -19.62 19.95
C ILE A 11 35.65 -20.19 19.95
N ARG A 12 35.71 -21.49 20.25
CA ARG A 12 36.82 -22.31 20.76
C ARG A 12 37.94 -22.59 19.75
N ALA A 13 39.14 -22.79 20.30
CA ALA A 13 40.33 -23.31 19.64
C ALA A 13 40.25 -24.83 19.39
N GLY A 14 40.80 -25.25 18.25
CA GLY A 14 41.12 -26.63 17.87
C GLY A 14 42.48 -26.66 17.17
N VAL A 15 43.27 -27.69 17.47
CA VAL A 15 44.74 -27.77 17.37
C VAL A 15 45.26 -28.29 16.02
N TRP A 16 46.37 -27.67 15.57
CA TRP A 16 47.48 -28.12 14.70
C TRP A 16 47.27 -29.09 13.52
N ARG A 17 47.77 -28.69 12.34
CA ARG A 17 48.93 -29.31 11.67
C ARG A 17 49.53 -28.33 10.65
N GLY A 18 50.84 -28.11 10.71
CA GLY A 18 51.55 -27.10 9.94
C GLY A 18 51.89 -27.52 8.51
N CYS A 19 52.11 -26.50 7.67
CA CYS A 19 53.06 -26.53 6.56
C CYS A 19 53.52 -25.09 6.25
N VAL A 20 54.81 -24.90 6.46
CA VAL A 20 55.78 -23.95 5.90
C VAL A 20 55.28 -22.89 4.89
N VAL A 21 55.36 -21.63 5.34
CA VAL A 21 55.91 -20.43 4.70
C VAL A 21 56.07 -20.42 3.17
N ALA A 22 55.27 -19.57 2.51
CA ALA A 22 55.71 -18.78 1.36
C ALA A 22 55.17 -17.36 1.56
N GLY A 23 56.06 -16.39 1.78
CA GLY A 23 55.71 -15.01 2.05
C GLY A 23 55.05 -14.36 0.85
N VAL A 24 53.82 -13.88 1.02
CA VAL A 24 53.18 -12.94 0.09
C VAL A 24 53.47 -11.54 0.63
N LEU A 25 54.42 -10.88 -0.02
CA LEU A 25 54.69 -9.46 0.13
C LEU A 25 53.40 -8.67 -0.07
N TRP A 26 53.06 -7.87 0.94
CA TRP A 26 52.04 -6.85 0.88
C TRP A 26 52.49 -5.79 -0.14
N PHE A 27 52.01 -5.90 -1.39
CA PHE A 27 52.09 -4.78 -2.32
C PHE A 27 51.07 -3.74 -1.88
N ALA A 28 51.55 -2.72 -1.18
CA ALA A 28 50.88 -1.43 -1.11
C ALA A 28 50.69 -0.94 -2.55
N GLY A 29 49.47 -1.09 -3.07
CA GLY A 29 49.07 -0.51 -4.34
C GLY A 29 49.10 1.01 -4.21
N SER A 30 50.23 1.60 -4.56
CA SER A 30 50.38 3.04 -4.74
C SER A 30 49.37 3.52 -5.76
N ALA A 31 48.41 4.34 -5.31
CA ALA A 31 47.72 5.30 -6.18
C ALA A 31 48.76 6.34 -6.64
N ALA A 32 49.59 5.94 -7.60
CA ALA A 32 50.41 6.85 -8.37
C ALA A 32 49.66 7.12 -9.67
N GLY A 33 49.14 8.33 -9.81
CA GLY A 33 48.79 8.87 -11.12
C GLY A 33 50.02 8.72 -12.00
N GLN A 34 49.91 7.92 -13.05
CA GLN A 34 50.95 7.83 -14.05
C GLN A 34 50.91 9.13 -14.84
N ASP A 35 51.85 10.02 -14.55
CA ASP A 35 52.24 11.11 -15.45
C ASP A 35 52.65 10.47 -16.78
N ALA A 36 51.71 10.45 -17.73
CA ALA A 36 51.98 10.05 -19.10
C ALA A 36 53.00 11.04 -19.68
N LYS A 37 54.28 10.66 -19.69
CA LYS A 37 55.34 11.45 -20.31
C LYS A 37 55.05 11.58 -21.80
N ILE A 38 54.76 12.82 -22.20
CA ILE A 38 54.50 13.23 -23.57
C ILE A 38 55.74 12.92 -24.43
N SER A 39 55.56 12.30 -25.60
CA SER A 39 56.69 11.98 -26.49
C SER A 39 57.25 13.26 -27.12
N GLU A 40 58.57 13.39 -27.07
CA GLU A 40 59.31 14.60 -27.48
C GLU A 40 59.14 14.91 -28.99
N ALA A 41 58.80 13.89 -29.80
CA ALA A 41 58.58 14.01 -31.24
C ALA A 41 57.20 14.58 -31.62
N ALA A 42 56.18 14.41 -30.77
CA ALA A 42 54.84 14.95 -31.02
C ALA A 42 54.75 16.49 -30.82
N MET A 43 55.76 17.06 -30.16
CA MET A 43 55.73 18.41 -29.59
C MET A 43 56.52 19.47 -30.37
N ARG A 44 56.93 19.23 -31.62
CA ARG A 44 57.60 20.29 -32.38
C ARG A 44 56.60 21.34 -32.91
N THR A 45 56.60 22.44 -32.16
CA THR A 45 56.41 23.88 -32.47
C THR A 45 55.01 24.50 -32.51
N CYS A 46 53.93 23.83 -32.93
CA CYS A 46 52.63 24.53 -32.94
C CYS A 46 51.85 24.43 -31.61
N ALA A 47 51.90 23.27 -30.94
CA ALA A 47 50.95 22.96 -29.88
C ALA A 47 51.45 23.35 -28.47
N LYS A 48 52.70 23.04 -28.12
CA LYS A 48 53.26 23.28 -26.77
C LYS A 48 53.63 24.74 -26.49
N GLU A 49 53.91 25.50 -27.54
CA GLU A 49 54.35 26.90 -27.44
C GLU A 49 53.18 27.88 -27.62
N CYS A 50 52.23 27.58 -28.51
CA CYS A 50 51.14 28.49 -28.85
C CYS A 50 49.73 27.99 -28.50
N HIS A 51 49.50 26.67 -28.33
CA HIS A 51 48.18 26.08 -28.00
C HIS A 51 48.19 25.31 -26.67
N GLN A 52 48.80 25.91 -25.65
CA GLN A 52 48.98 25.28 -24.34
C GLN A 52 47.66 24.87 -23.68
N GLU A 53 46.57 25.58 -23.99
CA GLU A 53 45.23 25.30 -23.46
C GLU A 53 44.76 23.88 -23.78
N ILE A 54 45.15 23.32 -24.94
CA ILE A 54 44.80 21.95 -25.35
C ILE A 54 45.40 20.91 -24.39
N PHE A 55 46.55 21.23 -23.76
CA PHE A 55 47.25 20.34 -22.84
C PHE A 55 46.91 20.58 -21.37
N ASN A 56 46.03 21.55 -21.08
CA ASN A 56 45.77 21.99 -19.71
C ASN A 56 44.53 21.35 -19.08
N HIS A 57 44.09 20.19 -19.58
CA HIS A 57 42.98 19.46 -19.00
C HIS A 57 43.47 18.44 -17.96
N LYS A 58 42.70 18.27 -16.89
CA LYS A 58 43.00 17.26 -15.86
C LYS A 58 42.98 15.83 -16.40
N VAL A 59 42.12 15.53 -17.37
CA VAL A 59 41.97 14.22 -17.99
C VAL A 59 42.15 14.37 -19.51
N MET A 60 43.37 14.07 -19.96
CA MET A 60 43.79 14.23 -21.36
C MET A 60 43.42 13.03 -22.24
N HIS A 61 42.94 13.28 -23.46
CA HIS A 61 42.68 12.23 -24.44
C HIS A 61 44.00 11.70 -25.00
N GLY A 62 44.20 10.38 -24.92
CA GLY A 62 45.48 9.73 -25.28
C GLY A 62 46.06 10.18 -26.62
N PRO A 63 45.30 10.09 -27.74
CA PRO A 63 45.76 10.58 -29.05
C PRO A 63 46.16 12.05 -29.08
N ALA A 64 45.51 12.91 -28.28
CA ALA A 64 45.83 14.34 -28.21
C ALA A 64 47.17 14.62 -27.53
N LEU A 65 47.72 13.66 -26.76
CA LEU A 65 49.05 13.78 -26.17
C LEU A 65 50.17 13.38 -27.15
N SER A 66 49.88 12.59 -28.18
CA SER A 66 50.93 11.91 -28.96
C SER A 66 50.91 12.17 -30.46
N ASP A 67 49.75 12.39 -31.07
CA ASP A 67 49.66 12.51 -32.52
C ASP A 67 48.46 13.36 -32.94
N CYS A 68 48.71 14.65 -33.16
CA CYS A 68 47.71 15.56 -33.71
C CYS A 68 47.27 15.15 -35.13
N GLY A 69 48.16 14.50 -35.89
CA GLY A 69 47.93 14.01 -37.25
C GLY A 69 46.90 12.87 -37.32
N ALA A 70 46.66 12.19 -36.20
CA ALA A 70 45.62 11.17 -36.09
C ALA A 70 44.21 11.72 -36.31
N CYS A 71 44.01 13.02 -36.09
CA CYS A 71 42.71 13.69 -36.19
C CYS A 71 42.72 14.94 -37.09
N HIS A 72 43.85 15.64 -37.18
CA HIS A 72 43.97 16.90 -37.88
C HIS A 72 44.98 16.84 -39.03
N VAL A 73 44.71 17.65 -40.06
CA VAL A 73 45.70 18.05 -41.05
C VAL A 73 45.89 19.55 -40.93
N GLN A 74 47.15 19.99 -40.90
CA GLN A 74 47.48 21.41 -40.91
C GLN A 74 47.19 21.97 -42.30
N GLY A 75 46.42 23.06 -42.36
CA GLY A 75 46.22 23.82 -43.59
C GLY A 75 47.46 24.65 -43.95
N ASN A 76 47.25 25.76 -44.66
CA ASN A 76 48.31 26.74 -44.84
C ASN A 76 48.74 27.30 -43.47
N PRO A 77 50.02 27.20 -43.07
CA PRO A 77 50.50 27.72 -41.79
C PRO A 77 50.23 29.22 -41.59
N ALA A 78 50.21 30.01 -42.66
CA ALA A 78 49.90 31.43 -42.60
C ALA A 78 48.46 31.73 -42.13
N ASP A 79 47.54 30.78 -42.33
CA ASP A 79 46.13 30.93 -41.95
C ASP A 79 45.84 30.41 -40.53
N HIS A 80 46.82 29.77 -39.88
CA HIS A 80 46.71 29.17 -38.54
C HIS A 80 45.51 28.21 -38.39
N LYS A 81 45.13 27.51 -39.47
CA LYS A 81 43.96 26.62 -39.49
C LYS A 81 44.34 25.14 -39.50
N PHE A 82 43.59 24.37 -38.71
CA PHE A 82 43.58 22.91 -38.74
C PHE A 82 42.24 22.41 -39.27
N TYR A 83 42.29 21.37 -40.09
CA TYR A 83 41.11 20.71 -40.63
C TYR A 83 41.03 19.29 -40.09
N LEU A 84 39.82 18.75 -39.91
CA LEU A 84 39.65 17.35 -39.58
C LEU A 84 39.96 16.50 -40.82
N ILE A 85 40.71 15.41 -40.65
CA ILE A 85 41.05 14.50 -41.75
C ILE A 85 39.84 13.69 -42.25
N LYS A 86 38.77 13.65 -41.46
CA LYS A 86 37.48 13.02 -41.78
C LYS A 86 36.34 13.85 -41.17
N PRO A 87 35.11 13.70 -41.69
CA PRO A 87 33.92 14.19 -41.02
C PRO A 87 33.87 13.71 -39.56
N LYS A 88 33.43 14.58 -38.66
CA LYS A 88 33.46 14.38 -37.21
C LYS A 88 32.80 13.07 -36.74
N ASN A 89 31.68 12.70 -37.36
CA ASN A 89 30.91 11.48 -37.09
C ASN A 89 31.61 10.17 -37.53
N GLU A 90 32.55 10.25 -38.46
CA GLU A 90 33.37 9.12 -38.92
C GLU A 90 34.71 9.07 -38.19
N LEU A 91 35.26 10.23 -37.83
CA LEU A 91 36.60 10.36 -37.26
C LEU A 91 36.76 9.53 -35.98
N CYS A 92 35.81 9.64 -35.05
CA CYS A 92 35.86 8.95 -33.77
C CYS A 92 35.79 7.42 -33.94
N LYS A 93 35.02 6.94 -34.93
CA LYS A 93 34.77 5.50 -35.18
C LYS A 93 35.99 4.77 -35.73
N ARG A 94 37.05 5.49 -36.15
CA ARG A 94 38.32 4.89 -36.56
C ARG A 94 39.04 4.19 -35.41
N CYS A 95 38.77 4.61 -34.17
CA CYS A 95 39.39 4.05 -32.96
C CYS A 95 38.36 3.59 -31.92
N HIS A 96 37.16 4.18 -31.89
CA HIS A 96 36.12 3.83 -30.91
C HIS A 96 35.03 2.95 -31.52
N GLU A 97 34.93 1.74 -31.00
CA GLU A 97 33.76 0.89 -31.21
C GLU A 97 32.65 1.30 -30.23
N LEU A 98 31.51 1.70 -30.78
CA LEU A 98 30.34 2.06 -29.98
C LEU A 98 29.44 0.84 -29.83
N PRO A 99 28.91 0.55 -28.63
CA PRO A 99 27.90 -0.47 -28.48
C PRO A 99 26.66 -0.05 -29.26
N HIS A 100 26.17 -0.93 -30.12
CA HIS A 100 24.92 -0.76 -30.87
C HIS A 100 23.95 -1.85 -30.42
N SER A 101 23.02 -1.48 -29.54
CA SER A 101 22.02 -2.41 -29.02
C SER A 101 20.69 -1.69 -28.87
N GLY A 102 19.66 -2.18 -29.57
CA GLY A 102 18.29 -1.69 -29.48
C GLY A 102 18.15 -0.18 -29.68
N THR A 103 17.78 0.53 -28.61
CA THR A 103 17.57 1.98 -28.59
C THR A 103 18.91 2.70 -28.52
N GLU A 104 19.19 3.56 -29.48
CA GLU A 104 20.36 4.44 -29.45
C GLU A 104 20.00 5.83 -28.94
N HIS A 105 20.90 6.43 -28.16
CA HIS A 105 20.74 7.80 -27.72
C HIS A 105 20.91 8.74 -28.92
N VAL A 106 19.98 9.68 -29.09
CA VAL A 106 19.91 10.56 -30.27
C VAL A 106 21.24 11.24 -30.60
N PRO A 107 21.96 11.87 -29.64
CA PRO A 107 23.27 12.48 -29.93
C PRO A 107 24.31 11.48 -30.44
N VAL A 108 24.25 10.22 -30.01
CA VAL A 108 25.18 9.18 -30.46
C VAL A 108 24.84 8.72 -31.88
N ARG A 109 23.57 8.46 -32.15
CA ARG A 109 23.07 8.09 -33.48
C ARG A 109 23.42 9.15 -34.53
N GLU A 110 23.32 10.43 -34.15
CA GLU A 110 23.61 11.58 -35.03
C GLU A 110 25.10 11.96 -35.07
N GLY A 111 25.98 11.23 -34.37
CA GLY A 111 27.42 11.50 -34.36
C GLY A 111 27.81 12.82 -33.68
N GLN A 112 26.96 13.31 -32.78
CA GLN A 112 27.16 14.53 -32.00
C GLN A 112 28.04 14.28 -30.77
N CYS A 113 29.08 13.44 -30.91
CA CYS A 113 29.92 12.95 -29.82
C CYS A 113 30.45 14.07 -28.93
N VAL A 114 30.80 15.22 -29.52
CA VAL A 114 31.42 16.32 -28.76
C VAL A 114 30.45 17.20 -27.98
N GLN A 115 29.14 16.96 -28.08
CA GLN A 115 28.20 17.56 -27.14
C GLN A 115 28.41 17.02 -25.73
N CYS A 116 28.94 15.80 -25.63
CA CYS A 116 29.25 15.14 -24.37
C CYS A 116 30.74 14.99 -24.14
N HIS A 117 31.54 14.79 -25.19
CA HIS A 117 32.97 14.51 -25.08
C HIS A 117 33.86 15.64 -25.60
N ASP A 118 34.97 15.92 -24.92
CA ASP A 118 36.03 16.75 -25.46
C ASP A 118 37.10 15.84 -26.12
N PRO A 119 37.37 15.98 -27.44
CA PRO A 119 38.34 15.14 -28.13
C PRO A 119 39.80 15.43 -27.73
N HIS A 120 40.09 16.51 -27.01
CA HIS A 120 41.43 16.85 -26.52
C HIS A 120 41.61 16.47 -25.05
N GLY A 121 40.64 16.79 -24.20
CA GLY A 121 40.68 16.47 -22.79
C GLY A 121 39.62 17.22 -22.01
N SER A 122 39.34 16.81 -20.77
CA SER A 122 38.43 17.55 -19.91
C SER A 122 38.73 17.39 -18.43
N GLU A 123 37.99 18.10 -17.59
CA GLU A 123 38.07 17.97 -16.13
C GLU A 123 37.49 16.66 -15.59
N TYR A 124 36.74 15.93 -16.43
CA TYR A 124 35.94 14.78 -16.06
C TYR A 124 36.45 13.51 -16.75
N ARG A 125 36.37 12.37 -16.04
CA ARG A 125 36.71 11.07 -16.63
C ARG A 125 35.88 10.80 -17.87
N ARG A 126 36.44 10.05 -18.83
CA ARG A 126 35.83 9.81 -20.15
C ARG A 126 35.64 11.09 -20.96
N MET A 127 36.37 12.14 -20.60
CA MET A 127 36.54 13.36 -21.38
C MET A 127 35.21 14.08 -21.50
N LEU A 128 34.42 14.09 -20.44
CA LEU A 128 33.09 14.68 -20.49
C LEU A 128 33.18 16.21 -20.40
N VAL A 129 32.35 16.92 -21.14
CA VAL A 129 32.36 18.41 -21.18
C VAL A 129 31.62 19.06 -19.99
N ALA A 130 31.12 18.27 -19.06
CA ALA A 130 30.43 18.69 -17.84
C ALA A 130 30.32 17.49 -16.87
N ASP A 131 29.90 17.74 -15.63
CA ASP A 131 29.73 16.67 -14.65
C ASP A 131 28.69 15.63 -15.14
N PRO A 132 29.08 14.34 -15.31
CA PRO A 132 28.16 13.27 -15.72
C PRO A 132 27.00 13.05 -14.75
N LYS A 133 27.13 13.48 -13.50
CA LYS A 133 26.09 13.26 -12.51
C LYS A 133 24.81 14.01 -12.88
N ARG A 134 24.94 15.27 -13.27
CA ARG A 134 23.76 16.10 -13.48
C ARG A 134 23.92 17.06 -14.64
N GLU A 135 24.95 17.89 -14.57
CA GLU A 135 25.09 19.03 -15.47
C GLU A 135 25.12 18.62 -16.93
N LEU A 136 25.84 17.55 -17.26
CA LEU A 136 25.94 17.07 -18.62
C LEU A 136 24.57 16.71 -19.21
N CYS A 137 23.79 15.91 -18.49
CA CYS A 137 22.48 15.44 -18.96
C CYS A 137 21.49 16.62 -19.10
N LEU A 138 21.54 17.57 -18.17
CA LEU A 138 20.62 18.71 -18.13
C LEU A 138 20.95 19.83 -19.11
N LYS A 139 22.05 19.72 -19.88
CA LYS A 139 22.27 20.57 -21.06
C LYS A 139 21.18 20.38 -22.11
N CYS A 140 20.54 19.20 -22.15
CA CYS A 140 19.50 18.88 -23.13
C CYS A 140 18.21 18.32 -22.50
N HIS A 141 18.32 17.49 -21.45
CA HIS A 141 17.14 16.89 -20.83
C HIS A 141 16.45 17.87 -19.89
N GLN A 142 15.12 17.97 -20.05
CA GLN A 142 14.30 18.83 -19.21
C GLN A 142 14.35 18.39 -17.75
N LYS A 143 14.40 19.37 -16.86
CA LYS A 143 14.37 19.21 -15.41
C LYS A 143 12.94 18.96 -14.92
N ASN A 144 12.28 17.92 -15.42
CA ASN A 144 10.88 17.60 -15.09
C ASN A 144 10.67 17.24 -13.61
N PHE A 145 11.75 17.19 -12.82
CA PHE A 145 11.78 17.00 -11.38
C PHE A 145 12.00 18.31 -10.60
N GLU A 146 12.39 19.41 -11.24
CA GLU A 146 12.54 20.71 -10.57
C GLU A 146 11.16 21.28 -10.22
N GLY A 147 10.99 21.71 -8.97
CA GLY A 147 9.69 22.18 -8.45
C GLY A 147 8.76 21.06 -7.96
N GLN A 148 9.10 19.80 -8.20
CA GLN A 148 8.36 18.67 -7.63
C GLN A 148 8.68 18.48 -6.15
N LYS A 149 7.66 18.13 -5.35
CA LYS A 149 7.80 18.00 -3.89
C LYS A 149 8.61 16.77 -3.48
N PHE A 150 8.49 15.68 -4.24
CA PHE A 150 9.12 14.41 -3.92
C PHE A 150 9.98 13.94 -5.10
N VAL A 151 11.26 14.29 -5.08
CA VAL A 151 12.24 13.83 -6.08
C VAL A 151 12.80 12.46 -5.67
N HIS A 152 12.89 11.53 -6.62
CA HIS A 152 13.44 10.21 -6.39
C HIS A 152 14.94 10.28 -6.06
N GLY A 153 15.41 9.50 -5.08
CA GLY A 153 16.76 9.59 -4.50
C GLY A 153 17.90 9.63 -5.54
N PRO A 154 17.99 8.66 -6.48
CA PRO A 154 19.00 8.68 -7.54
C PRO A 154 18.96 9.95 -8.40
N VAL A 155 17.77 10.47 -8.70
CA VAL A 155 17.63 11.72 -9.46
C VAL A 155 18.05 12.93 -8.63
N ALA A 156 17.71 12.94 -7.34
CA ALA A 156 18.05 14.01 -6.40
C ALA A 156 19.57 14.19 -6.21
N VAL A 157 20.37 13.15 -6.43
CA VAL A 157 21.84 13.22 -6.39
C VAL A 157 22.50 13.29 -7.76
N GLY A 158 21.73 13.28 -8.85
CA GLY A 158 22.29 13.24 -10.20
C GLY A 158 22.97 11.90 -10.50
N ALA A 159 22.27 10.79 -10.30
CA ALA A 159 22.76 9.47 -10.63
C ALA A 159 22.01 8.89 -11.84
N CYS A 160 21.86 9.70 -12.90
CA CYS A 160 21.09 9.35 -14.11
C CYS A 160 21.54 7.99 -14.69
N ILE A 161 22.86 7.76 -14.67
CA ILE A 161 23.49 6.58 -15.28
C ILE A 161 23.37 5.29 -14.45
N VAL A 162 22.76 5.36 -13.25
CA VAL A 162 22.39 4.15 -12.50
C VAL A 162 21.23 3.44 -13.18
N CYS A 163 20.34 4.20 -13.82
CA CYS A 163 19.18 3.67 -14.53
C CYS A 163 19.34 3.73 -16.05
N HIS A 164 20.04 4.73 -16.59
CA HIS A 164 20.15 4.96 -18.03
C HIS A 164 21.57 4.67 -18.58
N GLN A 165 21.64 4.16 -19.80
CA GLN A 165 22.85 3.91 -20.55
C GLN A 165 23.03 4.99 -21.62
N PRO A 166 24.00 5.93 -21.48
CA PRO A 166 24.06 7.16 -22.30
C PRO A 166 24.31 6.97 -23.80
N HIS A 167 24.71 5.77 -24.25
CA HIS A 167 25.02 5.49 -25.65
C HIS A 167 23.93 4.69 -26.34
N SER A 168 23.64 3.48 -25.86
CA SER A 168 22.61 2.61 -26.40
C SER A 168 22.20 1.57 -25.37
N SER A 169 20.98 1.05 -25.48
CA SER A 169 20.50 -0.05 -24.64
C SER A 169 19.50 -0.92 -25.40
N PRO A 170 19.50 -2.25 -25.19
CA PRO A 170 18.42 -3.10 -25.68
C PRO A 170 17.04 -2.71 -25.11
N GLN A 171 16.99 -1.94 -24.03
CA GLN A 171 15.78 -1.54 -23.35
C GLN A 171 15.28 -0.15 -23.82
N PRO A 172 13.96 0.09 -23.82
CA PRO A 172 13.40 1.39 -24.15
C PRO A 172 13.92 2.47 -23.19
N LYS A 173 13.91 3.72 -23.66
CA LYS A 173 14.38 4.88 -22.87
C LYS A 173 15.80 4.72 -22.33
N LEU A 174 16.62 3.92 -22.99
CA LEU A 174 18.02 3.66 -22.64
C LEU A 174 18.20 3.02 -21.26
N LEU A 175 17.24 2.25 -20.74
CA LEU A 175 17.39 1.67 -19.40
C LEU A 175 18.52 0.63 -19.34
N VAL A 176 19.28 0.55 -18.25
CA VAL A 176 20.38 -0.42 -18.14
C VAL A 176 19.91 -1.87 -18.03
N GLN A 177 18.64 -2.08 -17.65
CA GLN A 177 17.99 -3.37 -17.46
C GLN A 177 16.49 -3.27 -17.77
N GLU A 178 15.80 -4.40 -17.85
CA GLU A 178 14.33 -4.43 -17.98
C GLU A 178 13.69 -3.61 -16.84
N PRO A 179 12.69 -2.74 -17.11
CA PRO A 179 12.15 -1.79 -16.14
C PRO A 179 11.80 -2.36 -14.77
N ARG A 180 11.06 -3.47 -14.71
CA ARG A 180 10.66 -4.08 -13.42
C ARG A 180 11.88 -4.62 -12.69
N ALA A 181 12.73 -5.39 -13.36
CA ALA A 181 13.96 -5.92 -12.78
C ALA A 181 14.85 -4.79 -12.24
N LEU A 182 14.99 -3.68 -12.99
CA LEU A 182 15.77 -2.52 -12.59
C LEU A 182 15.28 -1.94 -11.27
N CYS A 183 13.98 -1.69 -11.12
CA CYS A 183 13.40 -1.16 -9.88
C CYS A 183 13.66 -2.10 -8.70
N LEU A 184 13.50 -3.41 -8.91
CA LEU A 184 13.64 -4.42 -7.85
C LEU A 184 15.09 -4.69 -7.45
N THR A 185 16.08 -4.20 -8.20
CA THR A 185 17.49 -4.25 -7.75
C THR A 185 17.73 -3.49 -6.46
N CYS A 186 16.93 -2.45 -6.18
CA CYS A 186 17.01 -1.67 -4.94
C CYS A 186 15.74 -1.79 -4.08
N HIS A 187 14.56 -1.91 -4.69
CA HIS A 187 13.29 -2.04 -3.97
C HIS A 187 12.97 -3.50 -3.59
N ALA A 188 13.91 -4.16 -2.91
CA ALA A 188 13.84 -5.58 -2.58
C ALA A 188 12.62 -5.94 -1.72
N GLU A 189 12.18 -5.07 -0.80
CA GLU A 189 10.98 -5.32 0.01
C GLU A 189 9.71 -5.47 -0.85
N VAL A 190 9.64 -4.78 -1.99
CA VAL A 190 8.52 -4.92 -2.93
C VAL A 190 8.60 -6.27 -3.62
N ALA A 191 9.80 -6.73 -4.01
CA ALA A 191 9.99 -8.06 -4.57
C ALA A 191 9.55 -9.14 -3.56
N GLU A 192 9.98 -9.03 -2.30
CA GLU A 192 9.61 -9.99 -1.26
C GLU A 192 8.10 -10.06 -1.00
N LYS A 193 7.40 -8.92 -1.07
CA LYS A 193 5.96 -8.86 -0.80
C LYS A 193 5.08 -9.17 -2.01
N ALA A 194 5.53 -8.85 -3.22
CA ALA A 194 4.73 -9.02 -4.44
C ALA A 194 5.09 -10.27 -5.25
N GLU A 195 6.28 -10.83 -5.06
CA GLU A 195 6.80 -11.94 -5.89
C GLU A 195 7.01 -13.25 -5.12
N ALA A 196 6.85 -13.25 -3.79
CA ALA A 196 6.94 -14.49 -3.02
C ALA A 196 5.81 -15.48 -3.34
N ALA A 197 6.10 -16.77 -3.22
CA ALA A 197 5.13 -17.83 -3.44
C ALA A 197 3.95 -17.71 -2.47
N GLY A 198 2.72 -17.84 -3.01
CA GLY A 198 1.48 -17.71 -2.22
C GLY A 198 1.03 -16.26 -1.97
N MET A 199 1.71 -15.26 -2.53
CA MET A 199 1.23 -13.88 -2.51
C MET A 199 0.21 -13.63 -3.61
N HIS A 200 -0.84 -12.89 -3.28
CA HIS A 200 -1.68 -12.23 -4.27
C HIS A 200 -0.95 -10.96 -4.73
N LYS A 201 -0.60 -10.88 -6.01
CA LYS A 201 -0.01 -9.69 -6.62
C LYS A 201 -1.10 -8.77 -7.18
N HIS A 202 -0.86 -7.46 -7.14
CA HIS A 202 -1.71 -6.53 -7.86
C HIS A 202 -1.50 -6.67 -9.37
N GLY A 203 -2.58 -6.84 -10.14
CA GLY A 203 -2.51 -7.09 -11.58
C GLY A 203 -1.76 -6.01 -12.36
N ALA A 204 -1.88 -4.74 -11.95
CA ALA A 204 -1.18 -3.63 -12.62
C ALA A 204 0.36 -3.71 -12.53
N LEU A 205 0.93 -4.57 -11.67
CA LEU A 205 2.38 -4.80 -11.66
C LEU A 205 2.87 -5.49 -12.94
N ASP A 206 1.99 -6.18 -13.67
CA ASP A 206 2.32 -6.81 -14.95
C ASP A 206 2.53 -5.75 -16.04
N ASP A 207 1.92 -4.56 -15.91
CA ASP A 207 2.11 -3.41 -16.80
C ASP A 207 3.29 -2.49 -16.37
N GLY A 208 4.00 -2.87 -15.30
CA GLY A 208 5.19 -2.21 -14.79
C GLY A 208 4.95 -1.15 -13.71
N CYS A 209 6.00 -0.87 -12.93
CA CYS A 209 5.95 0.05 -11.78
C CYS A 209 5.56 1.48 -12.17
N THR A 210 5.87 1.88 -13.41
CA THR A 210 5.67 3.26 -13.88
C THR A 210 4.23 3.61 -14.22
N GLN A 211 3.30 2.66 -14.12
CA GLN A 211 1.87 2.96 -14.24
C GLN A 211 1.38 3.78 -13.04
N CYS A 212 1.89 3.44 -11.85
CA CYS A 212 1.54 4.13 -10.61
C CYS A 212 2.59 5.15 -10.18
N HIS A 213 3.86 4.92 -10.51
CA HIS A 213 4.97 5.76 -10.09
C HIS A 213 5.61 6.56 -11.23
N ASP A 214 6.11 7.76 -10.93
CA ASP A 214 7.08 8.45 -11.75
C ASP A 214 8.50 8.14 -11.23
N PRO A 215 9.38 7.53 -12.04
CA PRO A 215 10.71 7.12 -11.58
C PRO A 215 11.65 8.31 -11.32
N HIS A 216 11.28 9.54 -11.69
CA HIS A 216 12.07 10.73 -11.47
C HIS A 216 11.55 11.57 -10.30
N ALA A 217 10.29 12.00 -10.35
CA ALA A 217 9.71 12.84 -9.31
C ALA A 217 8.19 12.98 -9.45
N SER A 218 7.54 13.32 -8.34
CA SER A 218 6.14 13.73 -8.33
C SER A 218 5.84 14.75 -7.23
N SER A 219 4.71 15.44 -7.35
CA SER A 219 4.08 16.23 -6.29
C SER A 219 3.50 15.33 -5.18
N HIS A 220 3.29 14.04 -5.45
CA HIS A 220 2.70 13.07 -4.53
C HIS A 220 3.74 12.18 -3.85
N LYS A 221 3.45 11.80 -2.60
CA LYS A 221 4.33 10.96 -1.78
C LYS A 221 4.60 9.63 -2.49
N PHE A 222 5.78 9.05 -2.29
CA PHE A 222 6.23 7.82 -2.96
C PHE A 222 6.30 7.95 -4.49
N GLN A 223 6.43 9.17 -5.00
CA GLN A 223 6.51 9.46 -6.42
C GLN A 223 5.30 8.94 -7.21
N LEU A 224 4.11 8.91 -6.58
CA LEU A 224 2.90 8.47 -7.27
C LEU A 224 2.53 9.44 -8.39
N ARG A 225 2.02 8.96 -9.52
CA ARG A 225 1.60 9.83 -10.63
C ARG A 225 0.39 10.70 -10.27
N GLU A 226 -0.42 10.24 -9.32
CA GLU A 226 -1.61 10.92 -8.83
C GLU A 226 -1.83 10.53 -7.36
N GLN A 227 -2.60 11.32 -6.61
CA GLN A 227 -2.98 10.99 -5.23
C GLN A 227 -4.05 9.88 -5.21
N ALA A 228 -4.06 9.02 -4.19
CA ALA A 228 -5.19 8.12 -3.95
C ALA A 228 -6.34 8.90 -3.27
N PRO A 229 -7.62 8.68 -3.66
CA PRO A 229 -8.11 7.55 -4.47
C PRO A 229 -8.01 7.69 -6.00
N GLU A 230 -7.78 8.89 -6.54
CA GLU A 230 -7.83 9.21 -7.97
C GLU A 230 -6.90 8.33 -8.80
N LEU A 231 -5.69 8.04 -8.30
CA LEU A 231 -4.76 7.10 -8.91
C LEU A 231 -5.41 5.71 -9.11
N CYS A 232 -6.02 5.17 -8.06
CA CYS A 232 -6.66 3.85 -8.11
C CYS A 232 -7.88 3.89 -9.03
N LEU A 233 -8.65 4.98 -8.99
CA LEU A 233 -9.82 5.24 -9.84
C LEU A 233 -9.46 5.63 -11.28
N SER A 234 -8.19 5.61 -11.67
CA SER A 234 -7.82 5.65 -13.09
C SER A 234 -8.15 4.32 -13.79
N CYS A 235 -8.09 3.20 -13.06
CA CYS A 235 -8.43 1.86 -13.55
C CYS A 235 -9.66 1.27 -12.86
N HIS A 236 -9.82 1.48 -11.55
CA HIS A 236 -10.91 0.86 -10.77
C HIS A 236 -12.22 1.66 -10.78
N ARG A 237 -12.34 2.69 -11.63
CA ARG A 237 -13.49 3.62 -11.65
C ARG A 237 -14.82 2.92 -11.79
N GLU A 238 -14.92 2.04 -12.78
CA GLU A 238 -16.18 1.36 -13.12
C GLU A 238 -16.66 0.52 -11.93
N LYS A 239 -15.78 -0.34 -11.39
CA LYS A 239 -16.11 -1.16 -10.22
C LYS A 239 -16.45 -0.31 -9.00
N PHE A 240 -15.71 0.78 -8.78
CA PHE A 240 -16.00 1.68 -7.68
C PHE A 240 -17.36 2.38 -7.86
N GLN A 241 -17.70 2.84 -9.06
CA GLN A 241 -19.00 3.44 -9.35
C GLN A 241 -20.14 2.43 -9.26
N GLU A 242 -19.93 1.18 -9.66
CA GLU A 242 -20.91 0.10 -9.45
C GLU A 242 -21.23 -0.08 -7.96
N MET A 243 -20.20 -0.03 -7.10
CA MET A 243 -20.36 -0.21 -5.66
C MET A 243 -20.91 1.04 -4.95
N VAL A 244 -20.50 2.24 -5.38
CA VAL A 244 -20.71 3.50 -4.62
C VAL A 244 -21.77 4.39 -5.26
N GLY A 245 -21.93 4.35 -6.59
CA GLY A 245 -22.71 5.34 -7.36
C GLY A 245 -24.19 5.41 -6.98
N ASN A 246 -24.79 4.28 -6.61
CA ASN A 246 -26.18 4.21 -6.15
C ASN A 246 -26.31 3.88 -4.65
N ALA A 247 -25.18 3.74 -3.95
CA ALA A 247 -25.20 3.28 -2.56
C ALA A 247 -25.74 4.36 -1.64
N LYS A 248 -26.69 3.98 -0.78
CA LYS A 248 -27.25 4.89 0.25
C LYS A 248 -26.25 5.19 1.37
N VAL A 249 -25.32 4.27 1.64
CA VAL A 249 -24.33 4.39 2.71
C VAL A 249 -22.95 4.07 2.13
N VAL A 250 -22.03 5.02 2.27
CA VAL A 250 -20.64 4.88 1.81
C VAL A 250 -19.72 4.90 3.02
N HIS A 251 -18.76 3.99 3.05
CA HIS A 251 -17.76 3.95 4.11
C HIS A 251 -16.82 5.14 3.97
N GLY A 252 -16.78 6.05 4.95
CA GLY A 252 -15.93 7.24 4.87
C GLY A 252 -14.43 6.94 4.64
N ALA A 253 -13.95 5.75 5.03
CA ALA A 253 -12.58 5.34 4.75
C ALA A 253 -12.24 5.25 3.26
N VAL A 254 -13.21 5.08 2.36
CA VAL A 254 -12.95 4.92 0.90
C VAL A 254 -13.02 6.24 0.14
N THR A 255 -13.42 7.33 0.82
CA THR A 255 -13.58 8.66 0.22
C THR A 255 -12.51 9.65 0.68
N VAL A 256 -11.63 9.24 1.60
CA VAL A 256 -10.55 10.08 2.12
C VAL A 256 -9.24 9.83 1.37
N GLU A 257 -8.36 10.82 1.43
CA GLU A 257 -7.01 10.71 0.86
C GLU A 257 -6.27 9.51 1.44
N ASN A 258 -5.65 8.70 0.58
CA ASN A 258 -4.99 7.43 0.97
C ASN A 258 -5.91 6.39 1.63
N GLY A 259 -7.22 6.55 1.52
CA GLY A 259 -8.21 5.67 2.14
C GLY A 259 -8.10 4.22 1.69
N CYS A 260 -7.93 3.99 0.38
CA CYS A 260 -7.77 2.66 -0.19
C CYS A 260 -6.57 1.90 0.39
N THR A 261 -5.44 2.60 0.58
CA THR A 261 -4.20 2.01 1.10
C THR A 261 -4.18 1.86 2.62
N GLY A 262 -5.22 2.33 3.31
CA GLY A 262 -5.50 1.98 4.70
C GLY A 262 -5.98 0.54 4.87
N CYS A 263 -6.65 -0.01 3.84
CA CYS A 263 -7.16 -1.38 3.84
C CYS A 263 -6.38 -2.34 2.92
N HIS A 264 -5.87 -1.82 1.81
CA HIS A 264 -5.20 -2.60 0.76
C HIS A 264 -3.69 -2.34 0.69
N GLU A 265 -2.93 -3.37 0.35
CA GLU A 265 -1.51 -3.31 -0.01
C GLU A 265 -1.37 -3.30 -1.54
N PRO A 266 -1.08 -2.15 -2.18
CA PRO A 266 -1.18 -1.98 -3.63
C PRO A 266 -0.17 -2.79 -4.45
N HIS A 267 0.87 -3.35 -3.82
CA HIS A 267 1.83 -4.22 -4.52
C HIS A 267 1.44 -5.70 -4.43
N GLY A 268 1.19 -6.18 -3.23
CA GLY A 268 0.90 -7.60 -2.99
C GLY A 268 0.64 -7.91 -1.53
N SER A 269 -0.21 -8.90 -1.27
CA SER A 269 -0.50 -9.40 0.08
C SER A 269 -0.66 -10.91 0.09
N ARG A 270 -0.46 -11.53 1.27
CA ARG A 270 -0.85 -12.93 1.53
C ARG A 270 -2.37 -13.12 1.55
N LEU A 271 -3.12 -12.03 1.71
CA LEU A 271 -4.56 -12.06 1.83
C LEU A 271 -5.23 -11.73 0.50
N ALA A 272 -6.34 -12.40 0.24
CA ALA A 272 -7.16 -12.15 -0.93
C ALA A 272 -7.59 -10.67 -0.99
N SER A 273 -7.82 -10.18 -2.21
CA SER A 273 -8.13 -8.76 -2.46
C SER A 273 -7.10 -7.79 -1.89
N LEU A 274 -5.86 -8.25 -1.71
CA LEU A 274 -4.73 -7.43 -1.26
C LEU A 274 -4.94 -6.80 0.12
N GLN A 275 -5.69 -7.43 1.01
CA GLN A 275 -5.92 -6.88 2.35
C GLN A 275 -4.60 -6.76 3.14
N ARG A 276 -4.43 -5.68 3.91
CA ARG A 276 -3.23 -5.46 4.73
C ARG A 276 -3.15 -6.38 5.95
N ASP A 277 -4.30 -6.77 6.47
CA ASP A 277 -4.42 -7.61 7.65
C ASP A 277 -5.73 -8.41 7.61
N THR A 278 -5.80 -9.46 8.41
CA THR A 278 -6.98 -10.29 8.61
C THR A 278 -8.04 -9.56 9.41
N GLN A 279 -9.29 -9.99 9.27
CA GLN A 279 -10.36 -9.52 10.14
C GLN A 279 -10.35 -10.34 11.45
N PRO A 280 -10.62 -9.72 12.60
CA PRO A 280 -11.11 -8.35 12.76
C PRO A 280 -10.00 -7.29 12.83
N GLY A 281 -8.72 -7.69 12.88
CA GLY A 281 -7.56 -6.81 13.08
C GLY A 281 -7.53 -5.60 12.15
N LEU A 282 -7.78 -5.81 10.85
CA LEU A 282 -7.87 -4.74 9.86
C LEU A 282 -8.92 -3.68 10.24
N CYS A 283 -10.13 -4.11 10.58
CA CYS A 283 -11.21 -3.21 10.93
C CYS A 283 -10.92 -2.50 12.26
N LEU A 284 -10.44 -3.25 13.26
CA LEU A 284 -10.16 -2.72 14.60
C LEU A 284 -8.93 -1.83 14.66
N SER A 285 -8.08 -1.80 13.62
CA SER A 285 -6.99 -0.82 13.51
C SER A 285 -7.48 0.63 13.43
N CYS A 286 -8.73 0.83 13.01
CA CYS A 286 -9.38 2.14 12.95
C CYS A 286 -10.65 2.20 13.81
N HIS A 287 -11.42 1.11 13.91
CA HIS A 287 -12.64 1.05 14.74
C HIS A 287 -12.33 0.83 16.24
N ASP A 288 -11.29 1.51 16.73
CA ASP A 288 -10.76 1.49 18.10
C ASP A 288 -11.17 2.70 18.94
N LYS A 289 -12.05 3.53 18.40
CA LYS A 289 -12.58 4.75 19.02
C LYS A 289 -13.99 5.05 18.54
N THR A 290 -14.64 5.97 19.24
CA THR A 290 -15.95 6.48 18.83
C THR A 290 -15.80 7.40 17.62
N PHE A 291 -16.66 7.23 16.62
CA PHE A 291 -16.71 8.09 15.43
C PHE A 291 -18.02 8.84 15.36
N LYS A 292 -17.99 10.08 14.87
CA LYS A 292 -19.21 10.81 14.48
C LYS A 292 -19.47 10.59 13.00
N THR A 293 -20.68 10.17 12.66
CA THR A 293 -21.16 10.06 11.29
C THR A 293 -21.61 11.41 10.75
N ALA A 294 -21.84 11.50 9.45
CA ALA A 294 -22.31 12.72 8.79
C ALA A 294 -23.68 13.20 9.30
N ASP A 295 -24.54 12.29 9.77
CA ASP A 295 -25.84 12.61 10.38
C ASP A 295 -25.74 12.97 11.88
N GLY A 296 -24.52 13.08 12.41
CA GLY A 296 -24.26 13.44 13.81
C GLY A 296 -24.42 12.29 14.81
N SER A 297 -24.80 11.09 14.36
CA SER A 297 -24.84 9.91 15.23
C SER A 297 -23.42 9.42 15.58
N GLU A 298 -23.31 8.69 16.69
CA GLU A 298 -22.03 8.15 17.15
C GLU A 298 -21.96 6.64 16.85
N LEU A 299 -20.86 6.23 16.20
CA LEU A 299 -20.46 4.83 16.08
C LEU A 299 -19.62 4.47 17.29
N ALA A 300 -19.99 3.37 17.95
CA ALA A 300 -19.29 2.90 19.13
C ALA A 300 -17.83 2.51 18.83
N ASN A 301 -16.99 2.64 19.85
CA ASN A 301 -15.66 2.03 19.87
C ASN A 301 -15.79 0.50 19.86
N MET A 302 -15.64 -0.10 18.68
CA MET A 302 -15.84 -1.54 18.52
C MET A 302 -14.75 -2.35 19.21
N SER A 303 -13.49 -1.90 19.14
CA SER A 303 -12.38 -2.57 19.84
C SER A 303 -12.64 -2.66 21.35
N GLN A 304 -13.03 -1.54 21.97
CA GLN A 304 -13.39 -1.51 23.38
C GLN A 304 -14.60 -2.39 23.70
N LEU A 305 -15.65 -2.34 22.87
CA LEU A 305 -16.85 -3.17 23.07
C LEU A 305 -16.48 -4.66 23.07
N LEU A 306 -15.69 -5.12 22.11
CA LEU A 306 -15.29 -6.52 22.02
C LEU A 306 -14.34 -6.95 23.15
N GLN A 307 -13.49 -6.05 23.64
CA GLN A 307 -12.61 -6.33 24.78
C GLN A 307 -13.39 -6.45 26.10
N GLN A 308 -14.41 -5.64 26.29
CA GLN A 308 -15.20 -5.61 27.53
C GLN A 308 -16.27 -6.71 27.63
N ASN A 309 -16.55 -7.38 26.51
CA ASN A 309 -17.61 -8.36 26.39
C ASN A 309 -17.04 -9.68 25.87
N PRO A 310 -16.89 -10.72 26.71
CA PRO A 310 -16.20 -11.96 26.32
C PRO A 310 -17.06 -12.92 25.50
N ASP A 311 -18.40 -12.81 25.53
CA ASP A 311 -19.30 -13.67 24.78
C ASP A 311 -19.51 -13.10 23.36
N HIS A 312 -18.55 -13.37 22.47
CA HIS A 312 -18.56 -12.90 21.09
C HIS A 312 -19.56 -13.68 20.24
N HIS A 313 -20.33 -12.96 19.43
CA HIS A 313 -21.22 -13.58 18.47
C HIS A 313 -20.44 -14.37 17.42
N GLY A 314 -20.97 -15.51 16.96
CA GLY A 314 -20.25 -16.48 16.13
C GLY A 314 -19.37 -15.85 15.03
N PRO A 315 -19.94 -15.05 14.10
CA PRO A 315 -19.16 -14.39 13.06
C PRO A 315 -18.07 -13.46 13.61
N ILE A 316 -18.29 -12.78 14.72
CA ILE A 316 -17.29 -11.90 15.35
C ILE A 316 -16.17 -12.71 16.00
N ARG A 317 -16.52 -13.80 16.69
CA ARG A 317 -15.57 -14.74 17.27
C ARG A 317 -14.65 -15.36 16.21
N ASP A 318 -15.21 -15.61 15.03
CA ASP A 318 -14.48 -16.15 13.87
C ASP A 318 -13.78 -15.04 13.04
N GLY A 319 -13.84 -13.78 13.50
CA GLY A 319 -13.20 -12.64 12.87
C GLY A 319 -13.86 -12.18 11.57
N MET A 320 -15.08 -12.58 11.26
CA MET A 320 -15.75 -12.31 9.99
C MET A 320 -16.62 -11.05 10.03
N CYS A 321 -16.01 -9.87 10.19
CA CYS A 321 -16.74 -8.59 10.19
C CYS A 321 -17.56 -8.40 8.90
N THR A 322 -17.01 -8.82 7.76
CA THR A 322 -17.69 -8.70 6.45
C THR A 322 -18.78 -9.73 6.21
N ALA A 323 -19.05 -10.64 7.15
CA ALA A 323 -20.26 -11.48 7.08
C ALA A 323 -21.55 -10.67 7.26
N CYS A 324 -21.45 -9.53 7.98
CA CYS A 324 -22.56 -8.63 8.26
C CYS A 324 -22.36 -7.23 7.68
N HIS A 325 -21.12 -6.78 7.47
CA HIS A 325 -20.82 -5.44 6.97
C HIS A 325 -20.19 -5.42 5.57
N SER A 326 -20.60 -4.49 4.71
CA SER A 326 -19.90 -4.13 3.49
C SER A 326 -18.77 -3.16 3.82
N ALA A 327 -17.54 -3.49 3.39
CA ALA A 327 -16.36 -2.70 3.70
C ALA A 327 -16.24 -1.40 2.88
N HIS A 328 -16.98 -1.26 1.78
CA HIS A 328 -16.89 -0.10 0.87
C HIS A 328 -18.15 0.76 0.91
N ALA A 329 -19.28 0.20 0.52
CA ALA A 329 -20.55 0.90 0.42
C ALA A 329 -21.70 -0.11 0.32
N GLY A 330 -22.92 0.33 0.55
CA GLY A 330 -24.12 -0.47 0.37
C GLY A 330 -25.39 0.32 0.63
N ASP A 331 -26.53 -0.33 0.44
CA ASP A 331 -27.85 0.30 0.57
C ASP A 331 -28.43 0.24 1.97
N HIS A 332 -27.88 -0.59 2.84
CA HIS A 332 -28.43 -0.83 4.16
C HIS A 332 -27.71 0.01 5.21
N PHE A 333 -28.47 0.50 6.20
CA PHE A 333 -27.94 1.36 7.26
C PHE A 333 -26.72 0.70 7.94
N ARG A 334 -25.72 1.50 8.34
CA ARG A 334 -24.45 1.02 8.94
C ARG A 334 -23.72 -0.01 8.08
N LEU A 335 -23.80 0.14 6.75
CA LEU A 335 -23.14 -0.71 5.77
C LEU A 335 -23.49 -2.18 5.95
N LEU A 336 -24.70 -2.53 6.35
CA LEU A 336 -25.07 -3.93 6.47
C LEU A 336 -25.15 -4.58 5.09
N VAL A 337 -24.90 -5.88 5.02
CA VAL A 337 -24.96 -6.66 3.76
C VAL A 337 -26.38 -7.07 3.36
N GLU A 338 -27.35 -6.89 4.26
CA GLU A 338 -28.77 -7.18 4.04
C GLU A 338 -29.62 -6.23 4.90
N ASP A 339 -30.92 -6.21 4.62
CA ASP A 339 -31.88 -5.41 5.36
C ASP A 339 -31.96 -5.78 6.85
N TYR A 340 -31.97 -4.73 7.66
CA TYR A 340 -32.29 -4.75 9.08
C TYR A 340 -32.99 -3.42 9.44
N PRO A 341 -33.92 -3.36 10.42
CA PRO A 341 -34.51 -2.09 10.82
C PRO A 341 -33.51 -1.20 11.58
N PRO A 342 -33.36 0.10 11.22
CA PRO A 342 -32.52 1.03 11.98
C PRO A 342 -33.14 1.40 13.34
N GLN A 343 -34.47 1.36 13.46
CA GLN A 343 -35.20 1.73 14.68
C GLN A 343 -35.05 0.68 15.78
N PHE A 344 -35.19 1.11 17.03
CA PHE A 344 -35.18 0.20 18.19
C PHE A 344 -36.45 -0.66 18.25
N TYR A 345 -37.61 -0.06 17.95
CA TYR A 345 -38.89 -0.74 17.78
C TYR A 345 -39.30 -0.66 16.31
N ALA A 346 -39.73 -1.78 15.73
CA ALA A 346 -40.18 -1.86 14.35
C ALA A 346 -41.22 -2.99 14.20
N PRO A 347 -42.19 -2.86 13.28
CA PRO A 347 -43.05 -3.98 12.93
C PRO A 347 -42.19 -5.13 12.42
N PHE A 348 -42.58 -6.35 12.77
CA PHE A 348 -41.91 -7.51 12.21
C PHE A 348 -42.27 -7.68 10.73
N ASP A 349 -41.24 -7.83 9.91
CA ASP A 349 -41.37 -8.20 8.51
C ASP A 349 -40.17 -9.06 8.10
N MET A 350 -40.42 -10.13 7.35
CA MET A 350 -39.38 -11.09 6.97
C MET A 350 -38.32 -10.47 6.05
N GLY A 351 -38.72 -9.52 5.19
CA GLY A 351 -37.80 -8.81 4.31
C GLY A 351 -36.87 -7.88 5.08
N THR A 352 -37.41 -7.12 6.03
CA THR A 352 -36.64 -6.15 6.81
C THR A 352 -35.73 -6.78 7.85
N PHE A 353 -35.93 -8.03 8.27
CA PHE A 353 -35.06 -8.73 9.24
C PHE A 353 -34.10 -9.74 8.58
N LYS A 354 -33.99 -9.69 7.24
CA LYS A 354 -33.27 -10.67 6.42
C LYS A 354 -31.83 -10.92 6.86
N LEU A 355 -31.12 -9.89 7.33
CA LEU A 355 -29.75 -10.04 7.83
C LEU A 355 -29.61 -11.15 8.88
N CYS A 356 -30.50 -11.18 9.88
CA CYS A 356 -30.42 -12.17 10.97
C CYS A 356 -30.79 -13.56 10.48
N PHE A 357 -31.78 -13.66 9.59
CA PHE A 357 -32.29 -14.93 9.09
C PHE A 357 -31.42 -15.59 8.02
N LYS A 358 -30.29 -14.97 7.63
CA LYS A 358 -29.22 -15.67 6.91
C LYS A 358 -28.65 -16.84 7.70
N CYS A 359 -28.70 -16.77 9.04
CA CYS A 359 -28.10 -17.76 9.93
C CYS A 359 -29.05 -18.25 11.03
N HIS A 360 -29.99 -17.42 11.48
CA HIS A 360 -30.98 -17.82 12.46
C HIS A 360 -32.26 -18.34 11.80
N ILE A 361 -32.86 -19.38 12.37
CA ILE A 361 -34.10 -19.96 11.85
C ILE A 361 -35.31 -19.01 12.09
N PRO A 362 -36.07 -18.61 11.04
CA PRO A 362 -37.21 -17.70 11.18
C PRO A 362 -38.31 -18.19 12.11
N ASP A 363 -38.47 -19.51 12.23
CA ASP A 363 -39.44 -20.15 13.11
C ASP A 363 -39.39 -19.62 14.55
N LEU A 364 -38.20 -19.18 15.01
CA LEU A 364 -38.01 -18.58 16.33
C LEU A 364 -38.98 -17.43 16.60
N VAL A 365 -39.41 -16.68 15.59
CA VAL A 365 -40.33 -15.55 15.74
C VAL A 365 -41.67 -15.76 15.04
N LEU A 366 -41.77 -16.75 14.14
CA LEU A 366 -43.00 -17.03 13.40
C LEU A 366 -43.93 -18.01 14.13
N LYS A 367 -43.39 -18.92 14.95
CA LYS A 367 -44.19 -19.95 15.63
C LYS A 367 -44.63 -19.49 17.03
N PRO A 368 -45.94 -19.51 17.35
CA PRO A 368 -46.44 -19.22 18.70
C PRO A 368 -45.97 -20.23 19.76
N SER A 369 -45.74 -21.47 19.37
CA SER A 369 -45.17 -22.54 20.21
C SER A 369 -43.64 -22.52 20.17
N GLY A 370 -43.01 -22.65 21.33
CA GLY A 370 -41.56 -22.63 21.51
C GLY A 370 -40.96 -23.98 21.85
N GLN A 371 -41.78 -25.01 22.08
CA GLN A 371 -41.28 -26.32 22.48
C GLN A 371 -40.42 -26.97 21.39
N GLY A 372 -39.23 -27.43 21.79
CA GLY A 372 -38.21 -27.95 20.87
C GLY A 372 -37.51 -26.89 20.00
N LEU A 373 -37.96 -25.63 20.06
CA LEU A 373 -37.49 -24.55 19.19
C LEU A 373 -36.62 -23.52 19.93
N THR A 374 -37.01 -23.13 21.14
CA THR A 374 -36.29 -22.12 21.91
C THR A 374 -36.37 -22.34 23.42
N GLN A 375 -35.36 -21.85 24.14
CA GLN A 375 -35.34 -21.85 25.60
C GLN A 375 -35.99 -20.59 26.21
N PHE A 376 -36.22 -19.55 25.41
CA PHE A 376 -36.96 -18.35 25.81
C PHE A 376 -38.46 -18.56 25.55
N ARG A 377 -39.07 -19.35 26.44
CA ARG A 377 -40.50 -19.73 26.38
C ARG A 377 -41.07 -19.87 27.79
N ASP A 378 -42.36 -19.58 27.94
CA ASP A 378 -43.12 -19.77 29.18
C ASP A 378 -44.16 -20.87 28.98
N GLY A 379 -43.96 -22.04 29.60
CA GLY A 379 -44.55 -23.28 29.14
C GLY A 379 -44.27 -23.48 27.64
N ASP A 380 -45.28 -23.78 26.85
CA ASP A 380 -45.13 -23.89 25.39
C ASP A 380 -45.10 -22.51 24.68
N ARG A 381 -45.47 -21.41 25.35
CA ARG A 381 -45.57 -20.09 24.71
C ARG A 381 -44.21 -19.56 24.33
N ASN A 382 -43.97 -19.36 23.04
CA ASN A 382 -42.75 -18.75 22.52
C ASN A 382 -42.68 -17.26 22.86
N LEU A 383 -41.70 -16.86 23.66
CA LEU A 383 -41.55 -15.46 24.04
C LEU A 383 -40.86 -14.64 22.96
N HIS A 384 -40.08 -15.23 22.05
CA HIS A 384 -39.56 -14.50 20.89
C HIS A 384 -40.70 -14.05 19.97
N TYR A 385 -41.63 -14.94 19.63
CA TYR A 385 -42.86 -14.61 18.89
C TYR A 385 -43.62 -13.46 19.55
N LEU A 386 -43.80 -13.53 20.88
CA LEU A 386 -44.53 -12.50 21.64
C LEU A 386 -43.87 -11.13 21.57
N HIS A 387 -42.54 -11.06 21.57
CA HIS A 387 -41.82 -9.79 21.63
C HIS A 387 -41.53 -9.20 20.25
N VAL A 388 -41.24 -10.04 19.27
CA VAL A 388 -40.78 -9.63 17.94
C VAL A 388 -41.95 -9.52 16.97
N ASN A 389 -42.78 -10.56 16.85
CA ASN A 389 -43.82 -10.67 15.84
C ASN A 389 -45.10 -9.88 16.23
N GLN A 390 -44.98 -8.56 16.30
CA GLN A 390 -46.04 -7.62 16.69
C GLN A 390 -45.97 -6.38 15.77
N GLU A 391 -47.07 -5.64 15.64
CA GLU A 391 -47.06 -4.34 14.90
C GLU A 391 -46.08 -3.34 15.51
N LYS A 392 -45.92 -3.35 16.83
CA LYS A 392 -44.90 -2.58 17.56
C LYS A 392 -43.86 -3.51 18.19
N GLY A 393 -43.32 -4.40 17.35
CA GLY A 393 -42.33 -5.41 17.71
C GLY A 393 -41.03 -4.83 18.24
N ARG A 394 -40.35 -5.63 19.06
CA ARG A 394 -38.98 -5.38 19.51
C ARG A 394 -38.06 -5.96 18.45
N THR A 395 -37.15 -5.15 17.93
CA THR A 395 -36.11 -5.65 17.04
C THR A 395 -35.19 -6.62 17.80
N CYS A 396 -34.47 -7.51 17.12
CA CYS A 396 -33.51 -8.40 17.78
C CYS A 396 -32.49 -7.60 18.61
N ARG A 397 -32.02 -6.46 18.10
CA ARG A 397 -31.11 -5.56 18.81
C ARG A 397 -31.74 -4.84 20.00
N ALA A 398 -33.05 -4.87 20.18
CA ALA A 398 -33.66 -4.35 21.40
C ALA A 398 -33.29 -5.19 22.62
N CYS A 399 -33.06 -6.49 22.42
CA CYS A 399 -32.75 -7.44 23.48
C CYS A 399 -31.34 -8.03 23.37
N HIS A 400 -30.72 -8.02 22.18
CA HIS A 400 -29.40 -8.62 21.94
C HIS A 400 -28.31 -7.59 21.59
N GLU A 401 -27.13 -7.73 22.19
CA GLU A 401 -25.90 -7.06 21.77
C GLU A 401 -25.21 -7.94 20.71
N VAL A 402 -25.48 -7.65 19.45
CA VAL A 402 -25.20 -8.56 18.32
C VAL A 402 -23.72 -8.77 18.00
N HIS A 403 -22.83 -7.96 18.59
CA HIS A 403 -21.39 -8.12 18.43
C HIS A 403 -20.81 -9.01 19.53
N ALA A 404 -21.01 -8.61 20.79
CA ALA A 404 -20.55 -9.33 21.96
C ALA A 404 -21.28 -8.85 23.22
N SER A 405 -21.50 -9.74 24.18
CA SER A 405 -22.10 -9.41 25.47
C SER A 405 -21.28 -9.95 26.66
N LYS A 406 -21.71 -9.60 27.87
CA LYS A 406 -21.33 -10.32 29.11
C LYS A 406 -22.32 -11.42 29.49
N ARG A 407 -23.54 -11.38 28.95
CA ARG A 407 -24.64 -12.28 29.32
C ARG A 407 -24.88 -13.34 28.24
N PRO A 408 -25.23 -14.58 28.61
CA PRO A 408 -25.51 -15.65 27.65
C PRO A 408 -26.55 -15.25 26.59
N SER A 409 -26.46 -15.87 25.42
CA SER A 409 -27.35 -15.60 24.28
C SER A 409 -27.36 -14.12 23.87
N HIS A 410 -26.27 -13.42 24.16
CA HIS A 410 -26.07 -12.01 23.83
C HIS A 410 -27.10 -11.05 24.40
N VAL A 411 -27.77 -11.40 25.51
CA VAL A 411 -28.76 -10.50 26.12
C VAL A 411 -28.08 -9.21 26.59
N ARG A 412 -28.64 -8.05 26.23
CA ARG A 412 -28.09 -6.74 26.59
C ARG A 412 -28.15 -6.51 28.10
N GLU A 413 -27.21 -5.72 28.61
CA GLU A 413 -27.24 -5.29 30.02
C GLU A 413 -28.37 -4.28 30.24
N ALA A 414 -28.46 -3.29 29.36
CA ALA A 414 -29.41 -2.19 29.42
C ALA A 414 -29.97 -1.82 28.04
N VAL A 415 -31.09 -1.09 28.06
CA VAL A 415 -31.77 -0.54 26.88
C VAL A 415 -31.92 0.97 27.01
N PRO A 416 -31.89 1.72 25.89
CA PRO A 416 -32.20 3.15 25.92
C PRO A 416 -33.66 3.37 26.33
N PHE A 417 -33.87 4.29 27.28
CA PHE A 417 -35.17 4.68 27.81
C PHE A 417 -35.33 6.21 27.76
N GLY A 418 -36.47 6.66 27.26
CA GLY A 418 -36.77 8.08 27.07
C GLY A 418 -35.95 8.75 25.96
N THR A 419 -36.10 10.06 25.82
CA THR A 419 -35.45 10.87 24.78
C THR A 419 -34.03 11.33 25.16
N GLY A 420 -33.65 11.22 26.43
CA GLY A 420 -32.36 11.65 26.96
C GLY A 420 -31.25 10.57 26.90
N GLY A 421 -31.50 9.42 26.29
CA GLY A 421 -30.50 8.35 26.17
C GLY A 421 -30.15 7.63 27.47
N TRP A 422 -31.01 7.72 28.49
CA TRP A 422 -30.79 7.03 29.76
C TRP A 422 -30.85 5.51 29.55
N LEU A 423 -29.86 4.79 30.06
CA LEU A 423 -29.79 3.34 29.93
C LEU A 423 -30.47 2.68 31.13
N LEU A 424 -31.57 1.97 30.89
CA LEU A 424 -32.29 1.22 31.90
C LEU A 424 -31.93 -0.26 31.83
N GLU A 425 -31.52 -0.82 32.97
CA GLU A 425 -31.07 -2.21 33.04
C GLU A 425 -32.22 -3.20 32.82
N ILE A 426 -31.96 -4.24 32.02
CA ILE A 426 -32.91 -5.35 31.79
C ILE A 426 -32.97 -6.29 33.01
N ASN A 427 -31.95 -6.28 33.88
CA ASN A 427 -31.70 -7.23 34.99
C ASN A 427 -32.11 -8.66 34.63
N PHE A 428 -31.57 -9.17 33.51
CA PHE A 428 -31.87 -10.54 33.10
C PHE A 428 -31.23 -11.53 34.08
N GLN A 429 -32.05 -12.39 34.69
CA GLN A 429 -31.59 -13.48 35.55
C GLN A 429 -32.05 -14.81 34.96
N ALA A 430 -31.10 -15.64 34.53
CA ALA A 430 -31.40 -16.98 34.06
C ALA A 430 -31.62 -17.92 35.25
N THR A 431 -32.61 -18.82 35.14
CA THR A 431 -32.79 -19.94 36.07
C THR A 431 -32.63 -21.26 35.31
N GLN A 432 -32.48 -22.37 36.04
CA GLN A 432 -32.35 -23.69 35.43
C GLN A 432 -33.51 -24.05 34.50
N GLU A 433 -34.71 -23.54 34.79
CA GLU A 433 -35.94 -23.85 34.06
C GLU A 433 -36.57 -22.63 33.38
N GLY A 434 -35.99 -21.44 33.47
CA GLY A 434 -36.59 -20.22 32.95
C GLY A 434 -35.71 -19.00 33.12
N GLY A 435 -36.31 -17.89 33.54
CA GLY A 435 -35.61 -16.67 33.89
C GLY A 435 -36.54 -15.52 34.22
N SER A 436 -35.96 -14.35 34.46
CA SER A 436 -36.70 -13.12 34.73
C SER A 436 -36.03 -11.89 34.13
N CYS A 437 -36.81 -10.83 33.88
CA CYS A 437 -36.35 -9.51 33.42
C CYS A 437 -37.10 -8.39 34.16
N ALA A 438 -36.38 -7.34 34.58
CA ALA A 438 -36.94 -6.15 35.25
C ALA A 438 -35.95 -4.97 35.28
N PRO A 439 -36.38 -3.71 35.42
CA PRO A 439 -37.54 -3.09 34.82
C PRO A 439 -37.29 -2.50 33.41
N GLY A 440 -36.24 -2.93 32.69
CA GLY A 440 -35.82 -2.39 31.37
C GLY A 440 -36.91 -2.09 30.35
N CYS A 441 -37.96 -2.91 30.26
CA CYS A 441 -39.06 -2.71 29.30
C CYS A 441 -40.46 -2.89 29.90
N HIS A 442 -40.57 -3.57 31.03
CA HIS A 442 -41.80 -3.85 31.76
C HIS A 442 -41.45 -4.07 33.24
N GLN A 443 -42.45 -4.02 34.13
CA GLN A 443 -42.29 -4.47 35.52
C GLN A 443 -41.76 -5.91 35.57
N ALA A 444 -41.19 -6.33 36.70
CA ALA A 444 -40.59 -7.67 36.83
C ALA A 444 -41.52 -8.77 36.30
N LYS A 445 -41.02 -9.55 35.33
CA LYS A 445 -41.70 -10.73 34.81
C LYS A 445 -40.77 -11.91 34.87
N GLU A 446 -41.34 -13.05 35.24
CA GLU A 446 -40.69 -14.35 35.26
C GLU A 446 -41.31 -15.24 34.20
N TYR A 447 -40.55 -16.23 33.74
CA TYR A 447 -41.04 -17.29 32.87
C TYR A 447 -40.46 -18.63 33.30
N SER A 448 -41.21 -19.71 33.09
CA SER A 448 -40.79 -21.08 33.39
C SER A 448 -41.13 -22.02 32.25
N ARG A 449 -40.19 -22.88 31.85
CA ARG A 449 -40.37 -23.87 30.79
C ARG A 449 -41.20 -25.09 31.23
N ARG A 450 -41.40 -25.29 32.54
CA ARG A 450 -42.09 -26.45 33.12
C ARG A 450 -43.42 -26.11 33.77
N THR A 451 -43.46 -25.01 34.52
CA THR A 451 -44.63 -24.54 35.25
C THR A 451 -45.30 -23.44 34.44
N LEU A 452 -46.56 -23.63 34.02
CA LEU A 452 -47.35 -22.53 33.48
C LEU A 452 -47.60 -21.53 34.62
N LEU A 453 -46.89 -20.40 34.59
CA LEU A 453 -47.16 -19.30 35.51
C LEU A 453 -48.55 -18.73 35.20
N PRO A 454 -49.33 -18.31 36.23
CA PRO A 454 -50.68 -17.80 36.02
C PRO A 454 -50.67 -16.60 35.04
N PRO A 455 -51.70 -16.47 34.19
CA PRO A 455 -51.72 -15.44 33.16
C PRO A 455 -51.59 -14.05 33.80
N ILE A 456 -50.62 -13.28 33.31
CA ILE A 456 -50.44 -11.88 33.70
C ILE A 456 -51.72 -11.14 33.31
N LYS A 457 -52.45 -10.59 34.30
CA LYS A 457 -53.63 -9.74 34.07
C LYS A 457 -53.19 -8.51 33.26
N GLY A 458 -53.52 -8.53 31.97
CA GLY A 458 -53.20 -7.47 31.02
C GLY A 458 -53.62 -7.90 29.62
N THR A 459 -54.81 -7.48 29.23
CA THR A 459 -55.55 -7.74 27.98
C THR A 459 -54.70 -8.09 26.74
N LEU A 460 -54.74 -9.35 26.32
CA LEU A 460 -54.79 -9.67 24.89
C LEU A 460 -56.28 -9.84 24.57
N LYS A 461 -56.84 -8.93 23.76
CA LYS A 461 -58.13 -9.19 23.13
C LYS A 461 -57.94 -10.39 22.18
N PRO A 462 -58.81 -11.41 22.24
CA PRO A 462 -58.87 -12.41 21.18
C PRO A 462 -59.24 -11.70 19.88
N SER A 463 -58.57 -12.02 18.79
CA SER A 463 -59.06 -11.68 17.45
C SER A 463 -60.39 -12.41 17.24
N GLU A 464 -61.48 -11.65 17.15
CA GLU A 464 -62.76 -12.16 16.70
C GLU A 464 -62.61 -12.59 15.24
N GLY A 465 -62.54 -13.91 15.02
CA GLY A 465 -62.86 -14.50 13.73
C GLY A 465 -64.38 -14.58 13.63
N THR A 466 -64.94 -13.88 12.66
CA THR A 466 -66.32 -14.07 12.16
C THR A 466 -66.29 -15.06 10.97
N PRO A 467 -67.44 -15.69 10.68
CA PRO A 467 -67.57 -17.13 10.43
C PRO A 467 -67.14 -17.64 9.05
#